data_AF-A0A3D2HRA5-F1
#
_entry.id   AF-A0A3D2HRA5-F1
#
_cell.length_a   1.000
_cell.length_b   1.000
_cell.length_c   1.000
_cell.angle_alpha   90.00
_cell.angle_beta   90.00
_cell.angle_gamma   90.00
#
_symmetry.space_group_name_H-M   'P 1'
#
loop_
_entity.id
_entity.type
_entity.pdbx_description
1 polymer ?
#
loop_
_entity_poly.entity_id
_entity_poly.type
_entity_poly.pdbx_seq_one_letter_code
_entity_poly.pdbx_strand_id
1 'polypeptide(L)'
;MSRKNKTQFTYNIIIFSVRNKEAISIGKKILACSLLLVLMALLPFTAVKCSSDTDKSKNRLTSSTSKTKIDTKNSDNNKILVGLTSALCNENFCDEAIKAIAILINTDYEVNPDYFDLEDKGVYSSKDNLDNSLKEYYSKIQRIVNSMDKKTLTVNNEKIFVPYSQSSCGYTLDSTDCEYITSVASPWDCFTESYDENSQCIGVSINGINYLCKNGVSAEQALKWYLPEFQIK
;
A
#
# COMPACT_ATOMS: atom_id res chain seq x y z
N MET A 1 0.79 0.12 -48.78
CA MET A 1 2.13 0.40 -48.25
C MET A 1 2.05 0.28 -46.74
N SER A 2 2.66 -0.76 -46.18
CA SER A 2 2.58 -1.17 -44.77
C SER A 2 3.71 -0.50 -43.98
N ARG A 3 3.42 0.03 -42.79
CA ARG A 3 4.43 0.28 -41.75
C ARG A 3 3.93 -0.30 -40.43
N LYS A 4 4.43 -1.50 -40.14
CA LYS A 4 4.39 -2.15 -38.83
C LYS A 4 5.61 -1.74 -38.00
N ASN A 5 5.37 -1.60 -36.69
CA ASN A 5 6.22 -1.91 -35.55
C ASN A 5 7.54 -1.14 -35.33
N LYS A 6 7.69 -0.54 -34.14
CA LYS A 6 8.60 -1.03 -33.06
C LYS A 6 8.74 0.03 -31.95
N THR A 7 8.15 -0.23 -30.80
CA THR A 7 8.61 0.30 -29.49
C THR A 7 8.24 -0.71 -28.42
N GLN A 8 8.99 -1.82 -28.40
CA GLN A 8 9.14 -2.69 -27.25
C GLN A 8 10.30 -2.11 -26.44
N PHE A 9 10.01 -1.43 -25.33
CA PHE A 9 11.02 -0.84 -24.46
C PHE A 9 11.60 -1.94 -23.56
N THR A 10 12.86 -2.28 -23.83
CA THR A 10 13.69 -3.25 -23.12
C THR A 10 14.23 -2.66 -21.81
N TYR A 11 13.68 -3.08 -20.68
CA TYR A 11 14.31 -2.95 -19.35
C TYR A 11 14.98 -4.27 -18.99
N ASN A 12 16.18 -4.50 -19.49
CA ASN A 12 17.09 -5.53 -19.01
C ASN A 12 18.50 -5.13 -19.43
N ILE A 13 19.49 -5.32 -18.55
CA ILE A 13 20.93 -4.98 -18.68
C ILE A 13 21.33 -3.66 -17.99
N ILE A 14 21.24 -3.60 -16.66
CA ILE A 14 22.30 -2.96 -15.81
C ILE A 14 22.34 -3.69 -14.45
N ILE A 15 22.80 -4.94 -14.43
CA ILE A 15 23.17 -5.64 -13.18
C ILE A 15 24.55 -6.25 -13.43
N PHE A 16 25.65 -5.51 -13.26
CA PHE A 16 26.97 -6.19 -13.14
C PHE A 16 28.13 -5.38 -12.52
N SER A 17 28.00 -4.12 -12.06
CA SER A 17 29.19 -3.32 -11.73
C SER A 17 29.44 -2.91 -10.27
N VAL A 18 28.71 -3.41 -9.26
CA VAL A 18 28.89 -2.93 -7.86
C VAL A 18 29.26 -4.07 -6.90
N ARG A 19 30.25 -4.90 -7.26
CA ARG A 19 30.68 -6.04 -6.42
C ARG A 19 31.99 -5.83 -5.65
N ASN A 20 32.49 -4.60 -5.52
CA ASN A 20 33.88 -4.40 -5.05
C ASN A 20 34.08 -3.40 -3.89
N LYS A 21 33.04 -3.03 -3.13
CA LYS A 21 33.18 -2.08 -1.99
C LYS A 21 32.83 -2.62 -0.60
N GLU A 22 32.39 -3.88 -0.46
CA GLU A 22 31.83 -4.41 0.80
C GLU A 22 32.87 -4.92 1.84
N ALA A 23 34.15 -5.00 1.53
CA ALA A 23 35.12 -5.69 2.41
C ALA A 23 35.54 -4.93 3.69
N ILE A 24 35.21 -3.64 3.84
CA ILE A 24 35.81 -2.78 4.90
C ILE A 24 34.85 -2.52 6.09
N SER A 25 33.57 -2.89 6.01
CA SER A 25 32.54 -2.54 7.01
C SER A 25 32.15 -3.68 7.98
N ILE A 26 32.81 -4.84 7.91
CA ILE A 26 32.44 -6.01 8.72
C ILE A 26 32.98 -5.94 10.17
N GLY A 27 34.12 -5.27 10.42
CA GLY A 27 34.81 -5.33 11.72
C GLY A 27 34.14 -4.59 12.88
N LYS A 28 33.28 -3.59 12.61
CA LYS A 28 32.65 -2.76 13.67
C LYS A 28 31.31 -3.32 14.18
N LYS A 29 30.64 -4.19 13.40
CA LYS A 29 29.30 -4.73 13.75
C LYS A 29 29.36 -5.86 14.79
N ILE A 30 30.47 -6.60 14.86
CA ILE A 30 30.62 -7.77 15.74
C ILE A 30 30.70 -7.36 17.23
N LEU A 31 31.29 -6.20 17.54
CA LEU A 31 31.46 -5.73 18.93
C LEU A 31 30.14 -5.27 19.57
N ALA A 32 29.19 -4.76 18.78
CA ALA A 32 27.90 -4.29 19.27
C ALA A 32 26.93 -5.45 19.60
N CYS A 33 26.98 -6.54 18.84
CA CYS A 33 26.11 -7.71 19.06
C CYS A 33 26.43 -8.46 20.35
N SER A 34 27.70 -8.49 20.78
CA SER A 34 28.11 -9.19 22.01
C SER A 34 27.60 -8.49 23.29
N LEU A 35 27.41 -7.16 23.25
CA LEU A 35 26.97 -6.37 24.41
C LEU A 35 25.45 -6.48 24.66
N LEU A 36 24.66 -6.67 23.60
CA LEU A 36 23.20 -6.82 23.69
C LEU A 36 22.79 -8.17 24.31
N LEU A 37 23.55 -9.23 24.04
CA LEU A 37 23.24 -10.58 24.52
C LEU A 37 23.44 -10.75 26.03
N VAL A 38 24.31 -9.96 26.66
CA VAL A 38 24.53 -10.00 28.12
C VAL A 38 23.39 -9.33 28.89
N LEU A 39 22.66 -8.38 28.28
CA LEU A 39 21.56 -7.67 28.96
C LEU A 39 20.28 -8.52 29.11
N MET A 40 20.05 -9.50 28.23
CA MET A 40 18.84 -10.34 28.27
C MET A 40 18.92 -11.49 29.30
N ALA A 41 20.08 -11.71 29.92
CA ALA A 41 20.29 -12.80 30.87
C ALA A 41 19.88 -12.47 32.33
N LEU A 42 19.38 -11.27 32.62
CA LEU A 42 19.14 -10.79 34.01
C LEU A 42 17.69 -10.44 34.36
N LEU A 43 16.68 -10.92 33.62
CA LEU A 43 15.27 -10.74 34.03
C LEU A 43 14.71 -11.99 34.73
N PRO A 44 14.21 -11.89 35.97
CA PRO A 44 13.51 -13.00 36.62
C PRO A 44 12.08 -13.14 36.10
N PHE A 45 11.74 -14.35 35.65
CA PHE A 45 10.36 -14.77 35.33
C PHE A 45 9.56 -14.96 36.63
N THR A 46 8.49 -14.19 36.80
CA THR A 46 7.43 -14.51 37.77
C THR A 46 6.25 -15.12 37.03
N ALA A 47 6.04 -16.43 37.23
CA ALA A 47 4.85 -17.13 36.79
C ALA A 47 3.73 -16.93 37.82
N VAL A 48 2.59 -16.38 37.40
CA VAL A 48 1.36 -16.41 38.21
C VAL A 48 0.45 -17.49 37.67
N LYS A 49 0.23 -18.48 38.54
CA LYS A 49 -0.70 -19.59 38.42
C LYS A 49 -1.98 -19.19 39.17
N CYS A 50 -3.14 -19.28 38.53
CA CYS A 50 -4.38 -19.70 39.18
C CYS A 50 -5.42 -20.15 38.16
N SER A 51 -6.22 -21.11 38.61
CA SER A 51 -6.98 -22.11 37.87
C SER A 51 -8.48 -21.80 37.86
N SER A 52 -9.17 -22.35 36.86
CA SER A 52 -10.58 -22.85 36.81
C SER A 52 -11.66 -22.22 37.70
N ASP A 53 -12.78 -21.77 37.10
CA ASP A 53 -13.93 -22.66 36.95
C ASP A 53 -15.04 -22.12 36.01
N THR A 54 -15.72 -23.10 35.43
CA THR A 54 -16.96 -23.14 34.64
C THR A 54 -18.05 -22.10 34.98
N ASP A 55 -18.75 -21.59 33.94
CA ASP A 55 -20.15 -22.01 33.75
C ASP A 55 -20.76 -21.72 32.36
N LYS A 56 -21.69 -22.60 31.97
CA LYS A 56 -22.48 -22.61 30.73
C LYS A 56 -23.52 -21.50 30.70
N SER A 57 -23.77 -20.92 29.53
CA SER A 57 -25.11 -20.47 29.14
C SER A 57 -25.28 -20.45 27.62
N LYS A 58 -26.44 -20.98 27.20
CA LYS A 58 -26.94 -21.28 25.86
C LYS A 58 -27.70 -20.09 25.26
N ASN A 59 -27.87 -20.15 23.93
CA ASN A 59 -28.84 -19.46 23.06
C ASN A 59 -28.39 -18.07 22.56
N ARG A 60 -28.61 -17.64 21.31
CA ARG A 60 -29.51 -18.08 20.23
C ARG A 60 -29.02 -17.44 18.91
N LEU A 61 -29.17 -18.14 17.78
CA LEU A 61 -29.20 -17.54 16.45
C LEU A 61 -30.23 -16.40 16.38
N THR A 62 -29.90 -15.31 15.71
CA THR A 62 -30.83 -14.68 14.75
C THR A 62 -30.05 -14.11 13.58
N SER A 63 -30.30 -14.68 12.40
CA SER A 63 -30.07 -14.09 11.11
C SER A 63 -31.06 -12.93 10.92
N SER A 64 -30.58 -11.76 10.52
CA SER A 64 -31.41 -10.72 9.95
C SER A 64 -30.93 -10.47 8.51
N THR A 65 -31.55 -11.24 7.63
CA THR A 65 -31.53 -11.04 6.18
C THR A 65 -32.11 -9.66 5.87
N SER A 66 -31.24 -8.68 5.65
CA SER A 66 -31.60 -7.45 4.95
C SER A 66 -31.25 -7.66 3.48
N LYS A 67 -32.20 -8.18 2.70
CA LYS A 67 -32.12 -8.20 1.23
C LYS A 67 -32.28 -6.76 0.74
N THR A 68 -31.19 -6.02 0.66
CA THR A 68 -31.12 -4.86 -0.21
C THR A 68 -30.69 -5.37 -1.59
N LYS A 69 -31.50 -5.07 -2.61
CA LYS A 69 -31.15 -5.36 -4.01
C LYS A 69 -29.83 -4.63 -4.31
N ILE A 70 -28.73 -5.37 -4.38
CA ILE A 70 -27.45 -4.82 -4.80
C ILE A 70 -27.43 -4.88 -6.33
N ASP A 71 -27.38 -3.70 -6.93
CA ASP A 71 -27.11 -3.49 -8.35
C ASP A 71 -25.84 -4.24 -8.73
N THR A 72 -25.98 -5.25 -9.58
CA THR A 72 -24.90 -6.19 -9.94
C THR A 72 -23.67 -5.45 -10.49
N LYS A 73 -23.85 -4.32 -11.18
CA LYS A 73 -22.77 -3.44 -11.65
C LYS A 73 -21.97 -2.76 -10.53
N ASN A 74 -22.62 -2.35 -9.43
CA ASN A 74 -21.94 -1.71 -8.29
C ASN A 74 -21.14 -2.73 -7.46
N SER A 75 -21.64 -3.96 -7.36
CA SER A 75 -20.94 -5.03 -6.65
C SER A 75 -19.61 -5.39 -7.31
N ASP A 76 -19.54 -5.37 -8.63
CA ASP A 76 -18.34 -5.79 -9.35
C ASP A 76 -17.27 -4.70 -9.32
N ASN A 77 -17.64 -3.42 -9.47
CA ASN A 77 -16.70 -2.31 -9.31
C ASN A 77 -16.08 -2.25 -7.90
N ASN A 78 -16.87 -2.53 -6.85
CA ASN A 78 -16.32 -2.60 -5.49
C ASN A 78 -15.33 -3.75 -5.32
N LYS A 79 -15.58 -4.92 -5.92
CA LYS A 79 -14.63 -6.04 -5.87
C LYS A 79 -13.33 -5.67 -6.58
N ILE A 80 -13.42 -5.03 -7.74
CA ILE A 80 -12.26 -4.56 -8.50
C ILE A 80 -11.44 -3.59 -7.65
N LEU A 81 -12.07 -2.57 -7.07
CA LEU A 81 -11.39 -1.60 -6.22
C LEU A 81 -10.71 -2.25 -5.01
N VAL A 82 -11.38 -3.22 -4.36
CA VAL A 82 -10.77 -3.97 -3.25
C VAL A 82 -9.54 -4.74 -3.71
N GLY A 83 -9.61 -5.43 -4.85
CA GLY A 83 -8.49 -6.25 -5.32
C GLY A 83 -7.30 -5.42 -5.81
N LEU A 84 -7.55 -4.28 -6.46
CA LEU A 84 -6.51 -3.33 -6.85
C LEU A 84 -5.86 -2.68 -5.60
N THR A 85 -6.67 -2.22 -4.64
CA THR A 85 -6.17 -1.68 -3.36
C THR A 85 -5.34 -2.73 -2.62
N SER A 86 -5.80 -3.98 -2.62
CA SER A 86 -5.10 -5.08 -1.94
C SER A 86 -3.77 -5.45 -2.57
N ALA A 87 -3.58 -5.24 -3.88
CA ALA A 87 -2.30 -5.52 -4.53
C ALA A 87 -1.20 -4.53 -4.09
N LEU A 88 -1.57 -3.30 -3.71
CA LEU A 88 -0.64 -2.25 -3.27
C LEU A 88 -0.37 -2.23 -1.77
N CYS A 89 -1.21 -2.91 -0.98
CA CYS A 89 -1.11 -2.88 0.48
C CYS A 89 -0.51 -4.19 1.01
N ASN A 90 0.37 -4.08 2.00
CA ASN A 90 0.84 -5.23 2.79
C ASN A 90 0.30 -5.19 4.22
N GLU A 91 0.44 -6.29 4.96
CA GLU A 91 -0.14 -6.49 6.31
C GLU A 91 0.18 -5.37 7.30
N ASN A 92 1.29 -4.65 7.10
CA ASN A 92 1.71 -3.55 7.95
C ASN A 92 0.97 -2.24 7.67
N PHE A 93 0.05 -2.16 6.71
CA PHE A 93 -0.64 -0.91 6.37
C PHE A 93 -1.78 -0.60 7.34
N CYS A 94 -1.80 0.64 7.82
CA CYS A 94 -2.86 1.12 8.71
C CYS A 94 -4.13 1.48 7.93
N ASP A 95 -5.25 1.63 8.64
CA ASP A 95 -6.57 1.80 8.01
C ASP A 95 -6.65 3.11 7.20
N GLU A 96 -6.04 4.19 7.67
CA GLU A 96 -5.98 5.46 6.94
C GLU A 96 -5.11 5.36 5.66
N ALA A 97 -4.04 4.58 5.68
CA ALA A 97 -3.24 4.33 4.47
C ALA A 97 -4.05 3.56 3.42
N ILE A 98 -4.77 2.52 3.84
CA ILE A 98 -5.66 1.75 2.96
C ILE A 98 -6.73 2.66 2.34
N LYS A 99 -7.33 3.56 3.13
CA LYS A 99 -8.30 4.55 2.62
C LYS A 99 -7.67 5.48 1.58
N ALA A 100 -6.48 6.03 1.83
CA ALA A 100 -5.80 6.91 0.89
C ALA A 100 -5.53 6.21 -0.45
N ILE A 101 -5.03 4.97 -0.39
CA ILE A 101 -4.75 4.16 -1.59
C ILE A 101 -6.05 3.82 -2.32
N ALA A 102 -7.13 3.51 -1.61
CA ALA A 102 -8.42 3.26 -2.23
C ALA A 102 -9.00 4.51 -2.94
N ILE A 103 -8.82 5.72 -2.40
CA ILE A 103 -9.21 6.98 -3.08
C ILE A 103 -8.40 7.18 -4.36
N LEU A 104 -7.08 6.96 -4.28
CA LEU A 104 -6.16 7.04 -5.42
C LEU A 104 -6.60 6.08 -6.54
N ILE A 105 -6.76 4.80 -6.20
CA ILE A 105 -7.13 3.75 -7.17
C ILE A 105 -8.55 3.93 -7.71
N ASN A 106 -9.50 4.39 -6.89
CA ASN A 106 -10.84 4.70 -7.37
C ASN A 106 -10.81 5.81 -8.43
N THR A 107 -9.96 6.82 -8.22
CA THR A 107 -9.76 7.89 -9.21
C THR A 107 -9.21 7.35 -10.51
N ASP A 108 -8.08 6.62 -10.44
CA ASP A 108 -7.37 6.15 -11.63
C ASP A 108 -8.20 5.14 -12.43
N TYR A 109 -8.90 4.23 -11.75
CA TYR A 109 -9.77 3.25 -12.38
C TYR A 109 -10.98 3.91 -13.06
N GLU A 110 -11.55 4.97 -12.46
CA GLU A 110 -12.63 5.74 -13.11
C GLU A 110 -12.14 6.54 -14.33
N VAL A 111 -10.86 6.95 -14.36
CA VAL A 111 -10.26 7.68 -15.48
C VAL A 111 -9.91 6.73 -16.62
N ASN A 112 -9.22 5.63 -16.33
CA ASN A 112 -8.77 4.68 -17.34
C ASN A 112 -8.75 3.24 -16.80
N PRO A 113 -9.88 2.51 -16.84
CA PRO A 113 -9.96 1.15 -16.31
C PRO A 113 -9.08 0.16 -17.07
N ASP A 114 -8.86 0.38 -18.37
CA ASP A 114 -8.05 -0.50 -19.24
C ASP A 114 -6.55 -0.41 -18.95
N TYR A 115 -6.11 0.57 -18.13
CA TYR A 115 -4.73 0.65 -17.64
C TYR A 115 -4.37 -0.51 -16.70
N PHE A 116 -5.37 -1.06 -16.00
CA PHE A 116 -5.15 -2.08 -14.99
C PHE A 116 -5.29 -3.49 -15.60
N ASP A 117 -4.18 -4.21 -15.68
CA ASP A 117 -4.20 -5.63 -16.04
C ASP A 117 -4.71 -6.46 -14.84
N LEU A 118 -6.00 -6.79 -14.87
CA LEU A 118 -6.64 -7.56 -13.81
C LEU A 118 -6.22 -9.05 -13.78
N GLU A 119 -5.47 -9.51 -14.79
CA GLU A 119 -4.88 -10.86 -14.81
C GLU A 119 -3.51 -10.90 -14.13
N ASP A 120 -2.82 -9.76 -14.02
CA ASP A 120 -1.54 -9.64 -13.31
C ASP A 120 -1.75 -9.59 -11.79
N LYS A 121 -1.17 -10.57 -11.08
CA LYS A 121 -1.21 -10.67 -9.62
C LYS A 121 -0.50 -9.52 -8.90
N GLY A 122 0.44 -8.84 -9.57
CA GLY A 122 1.09 -7.63 -9.05
C GLY A 122 0.20 -6.40 -9.11
N VAL A 123 -0.86 -6.43 -9.93
CA VAL A 123 -1.79 -5.31 -10.14
C VAL A 123 -3.14 -5.57 -9.46
N TYR A 124 -3.63 -6.80 -9.50
CA TYR A 124 -4.93 -7.18 -8.95
C TYR A 124 -4.85 -8.46 -8.11
N SER A 125 -5.38 -8.38 -6.88
CA SER A 125 -5.49 -9.53 -5.98
C SER A 125 -6.94 -9.99 -5.83
N SER A 126 -7.23 -11.27 -6.11
CA SER A 126 -8.51 -11.89 -5.82
C SER A 126 -8.45 -12.75 -4.55
N LYS A 127 -9.44 -12.60 -3.66
CA LYS A 127 -9.53 -13.35 -2.40
C LYS A 127 -9.45 -14.87 -2.59
N ASP A 128 -10.01 -15.39 -3.67
CA ASP A 128 -10.11 -16.83 -3.93
C ASP A 128 -8.73 -17.46 -4.20
N ASN A 129 -7.77 -16.65 -4.65
CA ASN A 129 -6.42 -17.06 -5.02
C ASN A 129 -5.39 -16.82 -3.90
N LEU A 130 -5.82 -16.32 -2.73
CA LEU A 130 -4.93 -16.01 -1.61
C LEU A 130 -4.79 -17.19 -0.64
N ASP A 131 -3.62 -17.29 -0.03
CA ASP A 131 -3.38 -18.17 1.12
C ASP A 131 -4.26 -17.77 2.30
N ASN A 132 -4.57 -18.73 3.17
CA ASN A 132 -5.47 -18.49 4.30
C ASN A 132 -4.98 -17.40 5.27
N SER A 133 -3.66 -17.23 5.43
CA SER A 133 -3.08 -16.13 6.21
C SER A 133 -3.42 -14.76 5.62
N LEU A 134 -3.31 -14.61 4.30
CA LEU A 134 -3.55 -13.34 3.60
C LEU A 134 -5.05 -13.02 3.46
N LYS A 135 -5.94 -14.02 3.58
CA LYS A 135 -7.40 -13.81 3.50
C LYS A 135 -7.93 -12.93 4.63
N GLU A 136 -7.34 -13.00 5.83
CA GLU A 136 -7.74 -12.13 6.94
C GLU A 136 -7.42 -10.67 6.61
N TYR A 137 -6.20 -10.42 6.15
CA TYR A 137 -5.76 -9.09 5.73
C TYR A 137 -6.58 -8.55 4.55
N TYR A 138 -6.84 -9.37 3.53
CA TYR A 138 -7.74 -9.00 2.44
C TYR A 138 -9.14 -8.63 2.95
N SER A 139 -9.67 -9.38 3.93
CA SER A 139 -10.99 -9.10 4.52
C SER A 139 -11.01 -7.76 5.27
N LYS A 140 -9.89 -7.38 5.91
CA LYS A 140 -9.71 -6.05 6.50
C LYS A 140 -9.80 -4.96 5.43
N ILE A 141 -9.06 -5.09 4.32
CA ILE A 141 -9.12 -4.14 3.19
C ILE A 141 -10.53 -4.06 2.63
N GLN A 142 -11.15 -5.21 2.36
CA GLN A 142 -12.52 -5.30 1.85
C GLN A 142 -13.52 -4.53 2.73
N ARG A 143 -13.41 -4.67 4.06
CA ARG A 143 -14.28 -3.94 5.00
C ARG A 143 -14.05 -2.43 4.93
N ILE A 144 -12.81 -1.99 4.89
CA ILE A 144 -12.45 -0.56 4.84
C ILE A 144 -12.96 0.06 3.53
N VAL A 145 -12.60 -0.53 2.39
CA VAL A 145 -12.98 -0.05 1.04
C VAL A 145 -14.49 -0.06 0.84
N ASN A 146 -15.22 -1.03 1.37
CA ASN A 146 -16.68 -1.04 1.25
C ASN A 146 -17.38 -0.05 2.19
N SER A 147 -16.68 0.45 3.22
CA SER A 147 -17.25 1.39 4.21
C SER A 147 -16.99 2.86 3.87
N MET A 148 -16.07 3.14 2.96
CA MET A 148 -15.73 4.51 2.57
C MET A 148 -16.72 5.04 1.52
N ASP A 149 -16.95 6.35 1.58
CA ASP A 149 -17.50 7.07 0.45
C ASP A 149 -16.49 6.99 -0.70
N LYS A 150 -16.97 6.74 -1.93
CA LYS A 150 -16.15 6.58 -3.13
C LYS A 150 -15.58 7.93 -3.59
N LYS A 151 -14.70 8.48 -2.78
CA LYS A 151 -14.05 9.76 -3.07
C LYS A 151 -13.11 9.62 -4.24
N THR A 152 -12.90 10.73 -4.93
CA THR A 152 -12.02 10.86 -6.09
C THR A 152 -11.14 12.08 -5.97
N LEU A 153 -10.02 12.06 -6.66
CA LEU A 153 -9.07 13.15 -6.77
C LEU A 153 -9.37 13.96 -8.04
N THR A 154 -9.39 15.28 -7.90
CA THR A 154 -9.60 16.18 -9.04
C THR A 154 -8.62 17.35 -9.00
N VAL A 155 -8.11 17.77 -10.15
CA VAL A 155 -7.36 19.02 -10.31
C VAL A 155 -8.12 19.87 -11.33
N ASN A 156 -8.31 21.15 -11.04
CA ASN A 156 -9.13 22.05 -11.88
C ASN A 156 -10.54 21.49 -12.20
N ASN A 157 -11.14 20.78 -11.25
CA ASN A 157 -12.43 20.06 -11.39
C ASN A 157 -12.45 18.87 -12.36
N GLU A 158 -11.31 18.43 -12.87
CA GLU A 158 -11.19 17.26 -13.72
C GLU A 158 -10.55 16.10 -12.95
N LYS A 159 -11.05 14.87 -13.16
CA LYS A 159 -10.38 13.66 -12.69
C LYS A 159 -9.25 13.34 -13.66
N ILE A 160 -8.04 13.24 -13.13
CA ILE A 160 -6.84 12.92 -13.91
C ILE A 160 -6.17 11.73 -13.23
N PHE A 161 -5.58 10.86 -14.05
CA PHE A 161 -4.77 9.73 -13.57
C PHE A 161 -3.61 10.25 -12.72
N VAL A 162 -3.31 9.62 -11.60
CA VAL A 162 -2.24 10.03 -10.70
C VAL A 162 -1.16 8.95 -10.66
N PRO A 163 0.07 9.23 -11.14
CA PRO A 163 1.15 8.27 -11.04
C PRO A 163 1.52 7.98 -9.59
N TYR A 164 1.91 6.75 -9.32
CA TYR A 164 2.39 6.32 -8.01
C TYR A 164 3.50 5.28 -8.14
N SER A 165 4.26 5.10 -7.07
CA SER A 165 5.31 4.08 -6.97
C SER A 165 5.38 3.54 -5.54
N GLN A 166 6.00 2.37 -5.37
CA GLN A 166 6.03 1.72 -4.06
C GLN A 166 6.77 2.57 -3.01
N SER A 167 7.92 3.12 -3.37
CA SER A 167 8.73 4.02 -2.55
C SER A 167 9.38 5.10 -3.39
N SER A 168 9.71 6.23 -2.77
CA SER A 168 10.57 7.27 -3.33
C SER A 168 12.02 7.14 -2.85
N CYS A 169 12.94 7.92 -3.42
CA CYS A 169 14.32 8.08 -2.95
C CYS A 169 14.46 9.20 -1.89
N GLY A 170 13.37 9.57 -1.21
CA GLY A 170 13.31 10.65 -0.23
C GLY A 170 12.54 11.90 -0.72
N TYR A 171 12.19 11.95 -2.00
CA TYR A 171 11.35 12.97 -2.63
C TYR A 171 10.72 12.41 -3.91
N THR A 172 9.62 13.01 -4.35
CA THR A 172 8.98 12.67 -5.63
C THR A 172 9.52 13.56 -6.75
N LEU A 173 9.35 13.14 -8.00
CA LEU A 173 9.92 13.80 -9.17
C LEU A 173 8.87 14.61 -9.92
N ASP A 174 9.30 15.76 -10.44
CA ASP A 174 8.56 16.47 -11.49
C ASP A 174 8.63 15.68 -12.80
N SER A 175 7.63 15.84 -13.66
CA SER A 175 7.60 15.24 -14.99
C SER A 175 6.90 16.14 -16.00
N THR A 176 7.47 16.27 -17.19
CA THR A 176 6.83 16.98 -18.31
C THR A 176 5.59 16.25 -18.83
N ASP A 177 5.48 14.94 -18.58
CA ASP A 177 4.31 14.15 -18.98
C ASP A 177 3.16 14.28 -17.97
N CYS A 178 3.43 14.85 -16.78
CA CYS A 178 2.48 15.01 -15.69
C CYS A 178 2.63 16.40 -15.04
N GLU A 179 2.44 17.47 -15.81
CA GLU A 179 2.63 18.86 -15.35
C GLU A 179 1.73 19.28 -14.17
N TYR A 180 0.68 18.50 -13.89
CA TYR A 180 -0.22 18.68 -12.74
C TYR A 180 0.33 18.04 -11.44
N ILE A 181 1.48 17.36 -11.50
CA ILE A 181 2.19 16.79 -10.35
C ILE A 181 3.37 17.70 -9.99
N THR A 182 3.46 18.03 -8.71
CA THR A 182 4.58 18.78 -8.14
C THR A 182 5.43 17.84 -7.29
N SER A 183 6.76 17.91 -7.45
CA SER A 183 7.73 17.24 -6.60
C SER A 183 7.56 17.67 -5.14
N VAL A 184 7.47 16.69 -4.24
CA VAL A 184 7.37 16.91 -2.79
C VAL A 184 8.39 16.09 -2.02
N ALA A 185 8.69 16.54 -0.80
CA ALA A 185 9.53 15.79 0.12
C ALA A 185 8.83 14.50 0.58
N SER A 186 9.59 13.41 0.66
CA SER A 186 9.13 12.12 1.16
C SER A 186 10.24 11.41 1.96
N PRO A 187 10.88 12.08 2.94
CA PRO A 187 12.08 11.59 3.60
C PRO A 187 11.87 10.30 4.39
N TRP A 188 10.62 9.96 4.70
CA TRP A 188 10.27 8.76 5.45
C TRP A 188 10.33 7.46 4.65
N ASP A 189 10.46 7.50 3.32
CA ASP A 189 10.66 6.29 2.52
C ASP A 189 11.94 5.52 2.92
N CYS A 190 12.93 6.20 3.51
CA CYS A 190 14.13 5.55 4.03
C CYS A 190 13.87 4.58 5.19
N PHE A 191 12.69 4.63 5.82
CA PHE A 191 12.29 3.66 6.85
C PHE A 191 11.67 2.38 6.29
N THR A 192 11.54 2.28 4.97
CA THR A 192 11.02 1.08 4.31
C THR A 192 12.13 0.02 4.18
N GLU A 193 11.79 -1.25 4.39
CA GLU A 193 12.77 -2.35 4.29
C GLU A 193 13.38 -2.48 2.89
N SER A 194 12.63 -2.05 1.87
CA SER A 194 13.02 -2.09 0.46
C SER A 194 13.41 -0.72 -0.08
N TYR A 195 13.99 0.16 0.75
CA TYR A 195 14.42 1.48 0.32
C TYR A 195 15.51 1.40 -0.76
N ASP A 196 15.29 2.09 -1.87
CA ASP A 196 16.26 2.26 -2.96
C ASP A 196 16.48 3.76 -3.19
N GLU A 197 17.72 4.19 -2.99
CA GLU A 197 18.15 5.57 -3.24
C GLU A 197 18.05 6.00 -4.71
N ASN A 198 17.89 5.05 -5.62
CA ASN A 198 17.71 5.28 -7.06
C ASN A 198 16.25 5.18 -7.51
N SER A 199 15.30 4.93 -6.58
CA SER A 199 13.89 4.83 -6.92
C SER A 199 13.38 6.14 -7.52
N GLN A 200 12.75 6.04 -8.69
CA GLN A 200 12.06 7.15 -9.33
C GLN A 200 10.58 7.07 -8.99
N CYS A 201 10.05 8.12 -8.36
CA CYS A 201 8.66 8.17 -7.94
C CYS A 201 8.05 9.50 -8.40
N ILE A 202 7.15 9.46 -9.39
CA ILE A 202 6.34 10.62 -9.79
C ILE A 202 5.00 10.49 -9.07
N GLY A 203 4.49 11.59 -8.51
CA GLY A 203 3.20 11.62 -7.83
C GLY A 203 3.26 11.10 -6.40
N VAL A 204 2.75 9.89 -6.15
CA VAL A 204 2.52 9.37 -4.79
C VAL A 204 3.48 8.22 -4.44
N SER A 205 4.13 8.30 -3.27
CA SER A 205 4.78 7.13 -2.66
C SER A 205 3.78 6.35 -1.79
N ILE A 206 3.52 5.09 -2.14
CA ILE A 206 2.59 4.21 -1.40
C ILE A 206 3.08 3.92 0.02
N ASN A 207 4.36 3.57 0.17
CA ASN A 207 4.93 3.36 1.49
C ASN A 207 5.02 4.66 2.30
N GLY A 208 5.21 5.80 1.62
CA GLY A 208 5.25 7.08 2.28
C GLY A 208 3.89 7.55 2.81
N ILE A 209 2.81 7.31 2.05
CA ILE A 209 1.42 7.42 2.56
C ILE A 209 1.26 6.59 3.83
N ASN A 210 1.70 5.34 3.82
CA ASN A 210 1.58 4.46 4.99
C ASN A 210 2.35 5.00 6.19
N TYR A 211 3.56 5.53 5.99
CA TYR A 211 4.32 6.15 7.08
C TYR A 211 3.57 7.34 7.67
N LEU A 212 3.11 8.28 6.85
CA LEU A 212 2.36 9.45 7.31
C LEU A 212 1.14 9.01 8.12
N CYS A 213 0.34 8.09 7.57
CA CYS A 213 -0.88 7.61 8.21
C CYS A 213 -0.61 6.86 9.52
N LYS A 214 0.47 6.08 9.62
CA LYS A 214 0.89 5.45 10.89
C LYS A 214 1.25 6.46 11.97
N ASN A 215 1.71 7.64 11.56
CA ASN A 215 2.08 8.73 12.46
C ASN A 215 0.94 9.74 12.69
N GLY A 216 -0.31 9.33 12.45
CA GLY A 216 -1.51 10.08 12.83
C GLY A 216 -2.04 11.04 11.76
N VAL A 217 -1.47 11.03 10.56
CA VAL A 217 -2.00 11.80 9.42
C VAL A 217 -3.24 11.08 8.86
N SER A 218 -4.31 11.81 8.53
CA SER A 218 -5.48 11.20 7.90
C SER A 218 -5.21 10.82 6.45
N ALA A 219 -6.02 9.92 5.88
CA ALA A 219 -5.93 9.53 4.48
C ALA A 219 -5.90 10.74 3.52
N GLU A 220 -6.78 11.70 3.76
CA GLU A 220 -6.91 12.91 2.93
C GLU A 220 -5.72 13.85 3.08
N GLN A 221 -5.21 14.03 4.30
CA GLN A 221 -4.02 14.84 4.55
C GLN A 221 -2.77 14.21 3.93
N ALA A 222 -2.65 12.88 3.99
CA ALA A 222 -1.54 12.15 3.38
C ALA A 222 -1.56 12.29 1.86
N LEU A 223 -2.74 12.14 1.23
CA LEU A 223 -2.88 12.41 -0.21
C LEU A 223 -2.58 13.86 -0.56
N LYS A 224 -3.06 14.82 0.23
CA LYS A 224 -2.78 16.25 0.05
C LYS A 224 -1.31 16.60 0.20
N TRP A 225 -0.55 15.83 0.96
CA TRP A 225 0.90 16.00 1.03
C TRP A 225 1.56 15.73 -0.33
N TYR A 226 1.20 14.63 -0.99
CA TYR A 226 1.75 14.26 -2.30
C TYR A 226 1.13 15.02 -3.47
N LEU A 227 -0.13 15.44 -3.30
CA LEU A 227 -0.95 16.03 -4.36
C LEU A 227 -1.52 17.38 -3.87
N PRO A 228 -0.66 18.39 -3.61
CA PRO A 228 -1.08 19.65 -2.99
C PRO A 228 -2.19 20.37 -3.79
N GLU A 229 -2.13 20.30 -5.11
CA GLU A 229 -3.07 20.95 -6.04
C GLU A 229 -4.40 20.19 -6.22
N PHE A 230 -4.50 18.93 -5.75
CA PHE A 230 -5.68 18.09 -5.98
C PHE A 230 -6.75 18.23 -4.91
N GLN A 231 -8.01 18.40 -5.29
CA GLN A 231 -9.16 18.34 -4.39
C GLN A 231 -9.66 16.90 -4.25
N ILE A 232 -10.12 16.54 -3.05
CA ILE A 232 -10.76 15.27 -2.76
C ILE A 232 -12.27 15.50 -2.72
N LYS A 233 -13.03 14.78 -3.54
CA LYS A 233 -14.48 14.91 -3.71
C LYS A 233 -15.19 13.60 -3.49
#